data_AF-A0A0U0WEJ5-F1
#
_entry.id   AF-A0A0U0WEJ5-F1
#
_cell.length_a   1.000
_cell.length_b   1.000
_cell.length_c   1.000
_cell.angle_alpha   90.00
_cell.angle_beta   90.00
_cell.angle_gamma   90.00
#
_symmetry.space_group_name_H-M   'P 1'
#
loop_
_entity.id
_entity.type
_entity.pdbx_description
1 polymer ?
#
loop_
_entity_poly.entity_id
_entity_poly.type
_entity_poly.pdbx_seq_one_letter_code
_entity_poly.pdbx_strand_id
1 'polypeptide(L)'
;MTTAVISVSAQCAADDIRHLLVDRRIRRVPVVQEGRVVGIVSRHDLVAVMATEWVCQVCGEPVRGEHPPGMCPKCQATSEQFVLQEQPPGA
;
A
#
# COMPACT_ATOMS: atom_id res chain seq x y z
N MET A 1 -2.21 5.30 -30.49
CA MET A 1 -2.09 6.02 -29.21
C MET A 1 -3.47 6.43 -28.74
N THR A 2 -3.82 6.17 -27.49
CA THR A 2 -5.11 6.59 -26.90
C THR A 2 -4.89 7.93 -26.21
N THR A 3 -5.73 8.92 -26.52
CA THR A 3 -5.57 10.30 -26.02
C THR A 3 -6.24 10.53 -24.66
N ALA A 4 -7.19 9.68 -24.27
CA ALA A 4 -7.85 9.71 -22.97
C ALA A 4 -7.31 8.58 -22.08
N VAL A 5 -6.26 8.87 -21.31
CA VAL A 5 -5.68 7.94 -20.34
C VAL A 5 -6.28 8.23 -18.97
N ILE A 6 -6.83 7.21 -18.33
CA ILE A 6 -7.25 7.29 -16.93
C ILE A 6 -5.99 7.38 -16.07
N SER A 7 -5.89 8.41 -15.23
CA SER A 7 -4.77 8.65 -14.31
C SER A 7 -5.29 8.98 -12.91
N VAL A 8 -4.44 8.82 -11.90
CA VAL A 8 -4.73 9.19 -10.50
C VAL A 8 -3.75 10.24 -9.99
N SER A 9 -4.11 10.94 -8.93
CA SER A 9 -3.21 11.86 -8.22
C SER A 9 -2.30 11.10 -7.24
N ALA A 10 -1.12 11.64 -6.95
CA ALA A 10 -0.19 11.08 -5.96
C ALA A 10 -0.72 11.07 -4.52
N GLN A 11 -1.81 11.79 -4.25
CA GLN A 11 -2.48 11.88 -2.96
C GLN A 11 -3.70 10.94 -2.86
N CYS A 12 -4.02 10.19 -3.92
CA CYS A 12 -5.15 9.28 -3.96
C CYS A 12 -4.89 8.07 -3.04
N ALA A 13 -5.88 7.67 -2.25
CA ALA A 13 -5.73 6.54 -1.35
C ALA A 13 -5.56 5.23 -2.14
N ALA A 14 -4.73 4.32 -1.63
CA ALA A 14 -4.50 3.02 -2.27
C ALA A 14 -5.81 2.23 -2.51
N ASP A 15 -6.80 2.38 -1.61
CA ASP A 15 -8.09 1.72 -1.72
C ASP A 15 -8.95 2.27 -2.88
N ASP A 16 -8.92 3.59 -3.09
CA ASP A 16 -9.59 4.22 -4.23
C ASP A 16 -8.97 3.77 -5.56
N ILE A 17 -7.63 3.68 -5.60
CA ILE A 17 -6.91 3.17 -6.76
C ILE A 17 -7.28 1.70 -7.00
N ARG A 18 -7.37 0.87 -5.95
CA ARG A 18 -7.82 -0.53 -6.03
C ARG A 18 -9.20 -0.62 -6.68
N HIS A 19 -10.16 0.14 -6.17
CA HIS A 19 -11.51 0.21 -6.70
C HIS A 19 -11.53 0.62 -8.18
N LEU A 20 -10.80 1.68 -8.53
CA LEU A 20 -10.68 2.14 -9.91
C LEU A 20 -10.12 1.05 -10.85
N LEU A 21 -9.05 0.36 -10.46
CA LEU A 21 -8.42 -0.68 -11.28
C LEU A 21 -9.38 -1.85 -11.53
N VAL A 22 -10.15 -2.25 -10.51
CA VAL A 22 -11.16 -3.34 -10.62
C VAL A 22 -12.32 -2.91 -11.49
N ASP A 23 -12.95 -1.76 -11.18
CA ASP A 23 -14.17 -1.30 -11.84
C ASP A 23 -13.92 -1.00 -13.33
N ARG A 24 -12.77 -0.40 -13.64
CA ARG A 24 -12.38 -0.08 -15.03
C ARG A 24 -11.71 -1.25 -15.73
N ARG A 25 -11.50 -2.39 -15.05
CA ARG A 25 -10.82 -3.59 -15.57
C ARG A 25 -9.42 -3.29 -16.14
N ILE A 26 -8.70 -2.34 -15.54
CA ILE A 26 -7.34 -1.96 -15.94
C ILE A 26 -6.33 -2.52 -14.94
N ARG A 27 -5.13 -2.86 -15.43
CA ARG A 27 -4.11 -3.52 -14.59
C ARG A 27 -3.19 -2.55 -13.85
N ARG A 28 -3.04 -1.35 -14.40
CA ARG A 28 -2.15 -0.30 -13.90
C ARG A 28 -2.69 1.06 -14.28
N VAL A 29 -2.32 2.07 -13.51
CA VAL A 29 -2.73 3.46 -13.72
C VAL A 29 -1.52 4.39 -13.51
N PRO A 30 -1.29 5.37 -14.40
CA PRO A 30 -0.28 6.40 -14.18
C PRO A 30 -0.66 7.29 -13.00
N VAL A 31 0.34 7.66 -12.20
CA VAL A 31 0.23 8.65 -11.13
C VAL A 31 0.71 9.98 -11.66
N VAL A 32 -0.12 11.01 -11.54
CA VAL A 32 0.15 12.36 -12.02
C VAL A 32 0.20 13.33 -10.85
N GLN A 33 1.20 14.20 -10.85
CA GLN A 33 1.32 15.32 -9.92
C GLN A 33 1.74 16.56 -10.72
N GLU A 34 1.03 17.67 -10.50
CA GLU A 34 1.30 18.94 -11.20
C GLU A 34 1.35 18.80 -12.74
N GLY A 35 0.44 17.99 -13.29
CA GLY A 35 0.34 17.75 -14.74
C GLY A 35 1.45 16.87 -15.33
N ARG A 36 2.33 16.29 -14.49
CA ARG A 36 3.41 15.40 -14.92
C ARG A 36 3.20 14.00 -14.37
N VAL A 37 3.53 12.98 -15.18
CA VAL A 37 3.54 11.59 -14.71
C VAL A 37 4.75 11.41 -13.80
N VAL A 38 4.50 11.04 -12.55
CA VAL A 38 5.53 10.81 -11.53
C VAL A 38 5.74 9.33 -11.22
N GLY A 39 4.84 8.46 -11.67
CA GLY A 39 4.95 7.03 -11.44
C GLY A 39 3.81 6.23 -12.05
N ILE A 40 3.78 4.94 -11.72
CA ILE A 40 2.75 3.99 -12.14
C ILE A 40 2.42 3.12 -10.94
N VAL A 41 1.13 2.88 -10.69
CA VAL A 41 0.65 1.92 -9.70
C VAL A 41 -0.08 0.79 -10.41
N SER A 42 0.20 -0.44 -10.01
CA SER A 42 -0.42 -1.66 -10.52
C SER A 42 -1.19 -2.40 -9.43
N ARG A 43 -2.04 -3.35 -9.83
CA ARG A 43 -2.71 -4.23 -8.86
C ARG A 43 -1.74 -5.00 -7.96
N HIS A 44 -0.56 -5.35 -8.46
CA HIS A 44 0.43 -6.08 -7.66
C HIS A 44 0.99 -5.19 -6.55
N ASP A 45 1.26 -3.91 -6.85
CA ASP A 45 1.74 -2.94 -5.86
C ASP A 45 0.70 -2.76 -4.74
N LEU A 46 -0.58 -2.67 -5.10
CA LEU A 46 -1.66 -2.59 -4.11
C LEU A 46 -1.79 -3.84 -3.24
N VAL A 47 -1.65 -5.04 -3.83
CA VAL A 47 -1.67 -6.30 -3.07
C VAL A 47 -0.47 -6.36 -2.12
N ALA A 48 0.72 -5.96 -2.57
CA ALA A 48 1.90 -5.92 -1.73
C ALA A 48 1.65 -5.02 -0.51
N VAL A 49 1.16 -3.79 -0.72
CA VAL A 49 0.82 -2.86 0.36
C VAL A 49 -0.21 -3.41 1.34
N MET A 50 -1.26 -4.08 0.84
CA MET A 50 -2.31 -4.67 1.69
C MET A 50 -1.84 -5.92 2.46
N ALA A 51 -0.83 -6.62 1.95
CA ALA A 51 -0.24 -7.79 2.57
C ALA A 51 0.92 -7.46 3.52
N THR A 52 1.41 -6.22 3.53
CA THR A 52 2.42 -5.73 4.47
C THR A 52 1.82 -5.64 5.87
N GLU A 53 2.28 -6.52 6.75
CA GLU A 53 1.86 -6.59 8.16
C GLU A 53 3.10 -6.51 9.04
N TRP A 54 3.10 -5.56 9.98
CA TRP A 54 4.15 -5.35 10.96
C TRP A 54 3.74 -5.93 12.30
N VAL A 55 4.59 -6.73 12.93
CA VAL A 55 4.28 -7.36 14.22
C VAL A 55 5.14 -6.75 15.31
N CYS A 56 4.48 -6.22 16.34
CA CYS A 56 5.15 -5.71 17.52
C CYS A 56 5.84 -6.86 18.29
N GLN A 57 7.16 -6.82 18.44
CA GLN A 57 7.94 -7.83 19.14
C GLN A 57 7.74 -7.82 20.66
N VAL A 58 7.14 -6.76 21.21
CA VAL A 58 6.87 -6.65 22.66
C VAL A 58 5.59 -7.37 23.06
N CYS A 59 4.51 -7.22 22.28
CA CYS A 59 3.18 -7.72 22.67
C CYS A 59 2.47 -8.58 21.60
N GLY A 60 3.11 -8.77 20.44
CA GLY A 60 2.58 -9.55 19.33
C GLY A 60 1.49 -8.87 18.51
N GLU A 61 1.21 -7.58 18.74
CA GLU A 61 0.13 -6.89 18.00
C GLU A 61 0.48 -6.70 16.53
N PRO A 62 -0.33 -7.23 15.59
CA PRO A 62 -0.13 -7.01 14.16
C PRO A 62 -0.74 -5.67 13.74
N VAL A 63 -0.03 -4.93 12.91
CA VAL A 63 -0.47 -3.65 12.35
C VAL A 63 -0.19 -3.67 10.85
N ARG A 64 -1.24 -3.46 10.04
CA ARG A 64 -1.11 -3.41 8.58
C ARG A 64 -0.72 -2.02 8.11
N GLY A 65 0.19 -1.96 7.14
CA GLY A 65 0.62 -0.71 6.53
C GLY A 65 1.96 -0.82 5.84
N GLU A 66 2.23 0.15 4.96
CA GLU A 66 3.49 0.24 4.20
C GLU A 66 4.72 0.39 5.11
N HIS A 67 4.53 1.03 6.28
CA HIS A 67 5.59 1.36 7.23
C HIS A 67 5.15 0.96 8.66
N PRO A 68 6.11 0.66 9.57
CA PRO A 68 5.77 0.38 10.95
C PRO A 68 5.17 1.64 11.60
N PRO A 69 4.16 1.49 12.49
CA PRO A 69 3.59 2.64 13.18
C PRO A 69 4.62 3.27 14.13
N GLY A 70 4.49 4.58 14.38
CA GLY A 70 5.38 5.29 15.30
C GLY A 70 5.36 4.73 16.73
N MET A 71 4.21 4.20 17.15
CA MET A 71 4.02 3.49 18.42
C MET A 71 3.01 2.36 18.26
N CYS A 72 3.17 1.30 19.06
CA CYS A 72 2.21 0.22 19.13
C CYS A 72 0.89 0.68 19.77
N PRO A 73 -0.27 0.43 19.12
CA PRO A 73 -1.57 0.84 19.66
C PRO A 73 -1.96 0.10 20.95
N LYS A 74 -1.29 -1.02 21.25
CA LYS A 74 -1.58 -1.86 22.41
C LYS A 74 -0.63 -1.62 23.59
N CYS A 75 0.67 -1.72 23.37
CA CYS A 75 1.67 -1.61 24.43
C CYS A 75 2.52 -0.33 24.39
N GLN A 76 2.30 0.54 23.40
CA GLN A 76 3.03 1.80 23.23
C GLN A 76 4.53 1.67 22.95
N ALA A 77 5.02 0.47 22.64
CA ALA A 77 6.39 0.26 22.16
C ALA A 77 6.68 1.09 20.90
N THR A 78 7.91 1.57 20.76
CA THR A 78 8.35 2.41 19.63
C THR A 78 8.41 1.62 18.32
N SER A 79 8.50 2.34 17.20
CA SER A 79 8.60 1.76 15.84
C SER A 79 9.74 0.76 15.67
N GLU A 80 10.84 0.91 16.41
CA GLU A 80 12.00 -0.01 16.41
C GLU A 80 11.65 -1.44 16.84
N GLN A 81 10.52 -1.60 17.54
CA GLN A 81 10.06 -2.88 18.06
C GLN A 81 9.15 -3.62 17.06
N PHE A 82 9.01 -3.13 15.84
CA PHE A 82 8.22 -3.77 14.79
C PHE A 82 9.13 -4.49 13.80
N VAL A 83 8.75 -5.71 13.43
CA VAL A 83 9.35 -6.44 12.32
C VAL A 83 8.29 -6.70 11.27
N LEU A 84 8.70 -6.69 10.00
CA LEU A 84 7.82 -7.08 8.91
C LEU A 84 7.54 -8.59 9.04
N GLN A 85 6.27 -8.96 9.06
CA GLN A 85 5.87 -10.36 9.00
C GLN A 85 6.21 -10.89 7.61
N GLU A 86 7.29 -11.65 7.53
CA GLU A 86 7.57 -12.45 6.37
C GLU A 86 6.46 -13.51 6.26
N GLN A 87 5.56 -13.32 5.30
CA GLN A 87 4.57 -14.34 4.97
C GLN A 87 5.36 -15.62 4.58
N PRO A 88 5.15 -16.77 5.25
CA PRO A 88 5.83 -17.99 4.84
C PRO A 88 5.46 -18.32 3.39
N PRO A 89 6.40 -18.79 2.56
CA PRO A 89 6.10 -19.14 1.18
C PRO A 89 5.15 -20.34 1.15
N GLY A 90 3.88 -20.08 0.82
CA GLY A 90 2.86 -21.10 0.58
C GLY A 90 2.07 -21.50 1.83
N ALA A 91 0.88 -20.94 1.96
CA ALA A 91 -0.27 -21.58 2.59
C ALA A 91 -1.43 -21.59 1.59
#